data_AF-A0A832M1W6-F1
#
_entry.id   AF-A0A832M1W6-F1
#
_cell.length_a   1.000
_cell.length_b   1.000
_cell.length_c   1.000
_cell.angle_alpha   90.00
_cell.angle_beta   90.00
_cell.angle_gamma   90.00
#
_symmetry.space_group_name_H-M   'P 1'
#
loop_
_entity.id
_entity.type
_entity.pdbx_description
1 polymer ?
#
loop_
_entity_poly.entity_id
_entity_poly.type
_entity_poly.pdbx_seq_one_letter_code
_entity_poly.pdbx_strand_id
1 'polypeptide(L)'
;MAVLLEARVTVRASSPLEAKAVYEALKVEAQSQPTSRVKMEVSWDGEEVHVTLMSDKRAALRAALNSLFRILSALENTGNALTDAPRLEK
;
A
#
# COMPACT_ATOMS: atom_id res chain seq x y z
N MET A 1 -30.18 3.46 3.82
CA MET A 1 -28.95 3.24 4.61
C MET A 1 -27.79 3.10 3.63
N ALA A 2 -26.72 3.90 3.75
CA ALA A 2 -25.53 3.69 2.94
C ALA A 2 -24.75 2.50 3.51
N VAL A 3 -24.44 1.50 2.68
CA VAL A 3 -23.60 0.36 3.09
C VAL A 3 -22.16 0.85 3.08
N LEU A 4 -21.49 0.79 4.23
CA LEU A 4 -20.04 0.99 4.29
C LEU A 4 -19.36 -0.25 3.71
N LEU A 5 -18.57 -0.04 2.67
CA LEU A 5 -17.77 -1.09 2.04
C LEU A 5 -16.36 -1.03 2.59
N GLU A 6 -15.82 -2.19 2.95
CA GLU A 6 -14.48 -2.34 3.52
C GLU A 6 -13.68 -3.37 2.72
N ALA A 7 -12.42 -3.06 2.42
CA ALA A 7 -11.47 -3.99 1.84
C ALA A 7 -10.21 -4.02 2.71
N ARG A 8 -9.75 -5.24 3.02
CA ARG A 8 -8.51 -5.48 3.78
C ARG A 8 -7.51 -6.18 2.87
N VAL A 9 -6.33 -5.61 2.76
CA VAL A 9 -5.21 -6.15 1.98
C VAL A 9 -4.05 -6.36 2.95
N THR A 10 -3.45 -7.55 2.91
CA THR A 10 -2.21 -7.84 3.65
C THR A 10 -1.11 -8.09 2.64
N VAL A 11 -0.02 -7.35 2.78
CA VAL A 11 1.18 -7.48 1.96
C VAL A 11 2.26 -8.11 2.83
N ARG A 12 2.76 -9.28 2.41
CA ARG A 12 3.85 -9.96 3.11
C ARG A 12 5.16 -9.67 2.38
N ALA A 13 6.13 -9.12 3.11
CA ALA A 13 7.48 -8.87 2.62
C ALA A 13 8.42 -10.01 3.04
N SER A 14 9.63 -10.02 2.49
CA SER A 14 10.64 -11.07 2.76
C SER A 14 11.42 -10.81 4.06
N SER A 15 11.29 -9.61 4.63
CA SER A 15 11.93 -9.25 5.90
C SER A 15 11.19 -8.10 6.58
N PRO A 16 11.37 -7.91 7.90
CA PRO A 16 10.79 -6.76 8.61
C PRO A 16 11.28 -5.41 8.08
N LEU A 17 12.52 -5.35 7.59
CA LEU A 17 13.08 -4.12 7.01
C LEU A 17 12.36 -3.75 5.70
N GLU A 18 12.10 -4.75 4.85
CA GLU A 18 11.35 -4.56 3.61
C GLU A 18 9.89 -4.18 3.91
N ALA A 19 9.24 -4.86 4.86
CA ALA A 19 7.89 -4.51 5.31
C ALA A 19 7.82 -3.05 5.81
N LYS A 20 8.81 -2.61 6.59
CA LYS A 20 8.92 -1.20 7.00
C LYS A 20 9.03 -0.25 5.82
N ALA A 21 9.83 -0.58 4.82
CA ALA A 21 9.98 0.26 3.62
C ALA A 21 8.66 0.39 2.85
N VAL A 22 7.94 -0.73 2.68
CA VAL A 22 6.61 -0.74 2.07
C VAL A 22 5.61 0.08 2.89
N TYR A 23 5.62 -0.07 4.22
CA TYR A 23 4.77 0.71 5.12
C TYR A 23 5.00 2.22 4.97
N GLU A 24 6.26 2.68 5.01
CA GLU A 24 6.58 4.10 4.89
C GLU A 24 6.15 4.66 3.53
N ALA A 25 6.34 3.90 2.45
CA ALA A 25 5.88 4.30 1.12
C ALA A 25 4.34 4.43 1.04
N LEU A 26 3.59 3.45 1.58
CA LEU A 26 2.12 3.46 1.56
C LEU A 26 1.52 4.49 2.54
N LYS A 27 2.22 4.82 3.62
CA LYS A 27 1.77 5.81 4.60
C LYS A 27 1.64 7.20 3.98
N VAL A 28 2.56 7.57 3.08
CA VAL A 28 2.48 8.82 2.31
C VAL A 28 1.21 8.86 1.47
N GLU A 29 0.87 7.75 0.82
CA GLU A 29 -0.34 7.61 -0.01
C GLU A 29 -1.63 7.65 0.81
N ALA A 30 -1.61 7.10 2.02
CA ALA A 30 -2.74 7.20 2.95
C ALA A 30 -2.99 8.64 3.41
N GLN A 31 -1.93 9.45 3.52
CA GLN A 31 -2.00 10.86 3.94
C GLN A 31 -2.32 11.82 2.79
N SER A 32 -1.92 11.49 1.57
CA SER A 32 -2.07 12.34 0.39
C SER A 32 -3.42 12.22 -0.32
N GLN A 33 -4.35 11.38 0.18
CA GLN A 33 -5.61 11.11 -0.51
C GLN A 33 -6.43 12.40 -0.77
N PRO A 34 -6.64 12.77 -2.05
CA PRO A 34 -7.21 14.06 -2.42
C PRO A 34 -8.74 14.14 -2.28
N THR A 35 -9.42 13.04 -1.90
CA THR A 35 -10.89 13.04 -1.78
C THR A 35 -11.35 12.36 -0.50
N SER A 36 -12.34 12.95 0.17
CA SER A 36 -13.00 12.43 1.38
C SER A 36 -13.81 11.14 1.16
N ARG A 37 -13.80 10.57 -0.06
CA ARG A 37 -14.66 9.45 -0.46
C ARG A 37 -14.09 8.09 -0.11
N VAL A 38 -12.81 8.01 0.20
CA VAL A 38 -12.14 6.79 0.64
C VAL A 38 -11.26 7.11 1.83
N LYS A 39 -11.37 6.30 2.88
CA LYS A 39 -10.45 6.32 4.01
C LYS A 39 -9.47 5.16 3.85
N MET A 40 -8.18 5.45 3.94
CA MET A 40 -7.10 4.46 3.93
C MET A 40 -6.40 4.46 5.28
N GLU A 41 -6.27 3.29 5.87
CA GLU A 41 -5.48 3.05 7.08
C GLU A 41 -4.38 2.04 6.76
N VAL A 42 -3.18 2.30 7.26
CA VAL A 42 -2.01 1.45 7.04
C VAL A 42 -1.35 1.17 8.39
N SER A 43 -1.10 -0.11 8.66
CA SER A 43 -0.33 -0.56 9.82
C SER A 43 0.74 -1.57 9.38
N TRP A 44 1.71 -1.80 10.25
CA TRP A 44 2.83 -2.70 10.02
C TRP A 44 3.07 -3.55 11.28
N ASP A 45 3.23 -4.85 11.09
CA ASP A 45 3.61 -5.82 12.11
C ASP A 45 4.56 -6.88 11.53
N GLY A 46 5.78 -6.99 12.08
CA GLY A 46 6.78 -7.94 11.61
C GLY A 46 7.09 -7.83 10.12
N GLU A 47 6.70 -8.85 9.35
CA GLU A 47 6.89 -8.92 7.89
C GLU A 47 5.63 -8.55 7.10
N GLU A 48 4.58 -8.08 7.78
CA GLU A 48 3.27 -7.84 7.19
C GLU A 48 2.88 -6.36 7.25
N VAL A 49 2.43 -5.82 6.11
CA VAL A 49 1.81 -4.50 6.02
C VAL A 49 0.33 -4.69 5.75
N HIS A 50 -0.51 -4.15 6.63
CA HIS A 50 -1.96 -4.24 6.53
C HIS A 50 -2.53 -2.91 6.06
N VAL A 51 -3.37 -2.98 5.02
CA VAL A 51 -4.06 -1.83 4.45
C VAL A 51 -5.56 -2.05 4.54
N THR A 52 -6.27 -1.09 5.15
CA THR A 52 -7.73 -1.07 5.20
C THR A 52 -8.25 0.11 4.39
N LEU A 53 -9.14 -0.17 3.44
CA LEU A 53 -9.82 0.83 2.61
C LEU A 53 -11.32 0.82 2.92
N MET A 54 -11.88 1.98 3.20
CA MET A 54 -13.31 2.14 3.53
C MET A 54 -13.95 3.18 2.63
N SER A 55 -15.16 2.90 2.11
CA SER A 55 -15.95 3.86 1.33
C SER A 55 -17.44 3.54 1.38
N ASP A 56 -18.27 4.57 1.27
CA ASP A 56 -19.73 4.41 1.06
C ASP A 56 -20.09 4.25 -0.43
N LYS A 57 -19.11 4.35 -1.35
CA LYS A 57 -19.30 4.19 -2.81
C LYS A 57 -18.46 3.04 -3.36
N ARG A 58 -19.12 2.07 -4.01
CA ARG A 58 -18.45 0.96 -4.72
C ARG A 58 -17.43 1.42 -5.75
N ALA A 59 -17.77 2.44 -6.54
CA ALA A 59 -16.87 2.96 -7.57
C ALA A 59 -15.61 3.61 -6.98
N ALA A 60 -15.73 4.30 -5.84
CA ALA A 60 -14.59 4.91 -5.16
C ALA A 60 -13.69 3.84 -4.53
N LEU A 61 -14.27 2.82 -3.87
CA LEU A 61 -13.50 1.70 -3.33
C LEU A 61 -12.73 0.96 -4.44
N ARG A 62 -13.37 0.68 -5.58
CA ARG A 62 -12.71 0.05 -6.73
C ARG A 62 -11.54 0.90 -7.25
N ALA A 63 -11.73 2.22 -7.35
CA ALA A 63 -10.68 3.12 -7.82
C ALA A 63 -9.48 3.14 -6.84
N ALA A 64 -9.75 3.17 -5.53
CA ALA A 64 -8.71 3.13 -4.51
C ALA A 64 -7.94 1.80 -4.51
N LEU A 65 -8.62 0.65 -4.61
CA LEU A 65 -7.96 -0.66 -4.74
C LEU A 65 -7.06 -0.71 -5.98
N ASN A 66 -7.54 -0.22 -7.12
CA ASN A 66 -6.72 -0.17 -8.34
C ASN A 66 -5.52 0.77 -8.19
N SER A 67 -5.64 1.85 -7.42
CA SER A 67 -4.51 2.74 -7.12
C SER A 67 -3.49 2.04 -6.23
N LEU A 68 -3.96 1.41 -5.15
CA LEU A 68 -3.13 0.64 -4.21
C LEU A 68 -2.32 -0.43 -4.94
N PHE A 69 -2.97 -1.26 -5.78
CA PHE A 69 -2.25 -2.32 -6.49
C PHE A 69 -1.20 -1.78 -7.46
N ARG A 70 -1.44 -0.62 -8.10
CA ARG A 70 -0.42 0.01 -8.96
C ARG A 70 0.79 0.47 -8.16
N ILE A 71 0.58 1.03 -6.98
CA ILE A 71 1.67 1.43 -6.08
C ILE A 71 2.44 0.19 -5.60
N LEU A 72 1.73 -0.87 -5.18
CA LEU A 72 2.36 -2.12 -4.75
C LEU A 72 3.22 -2.74 -5.87
N SER A 73 2.71 -2.80 -7.11
CA SER A 73 3.51 -3.27 -8.24
C SER A 73 4.71 -2.36 -8.53
N ALA A 74 4.59 -1.05 -8.35
CA ALA A 74 5.72 -0.13 -8.50
C ALA A 74 6.79 -0.36 -7.43
N LEU A 75 6.39 -0.61 -6.19
CA LEU A 75 7.30 -0.93 -5.09
C LEU A 75 8.02 -2.25 -5.32
N GLU A 76 7.30 -3.31 -5.72
CA GLU A 76 7.87 -4.61 -6.04
C GLU A 76 8.89 -4.53 -7.18
N ASN A 77 8.51 -3.88 -8.30
CA ASN A 77 9.41 -3.70 -9.44
C ASN A 77 10.67 -2.90 -9.07
N THR A 78 10.50 -1.86 -8.25
CA THR A 78 11.63 -1.03 -7.77
C THR A 78 12.54 -1.82 -6.83
N GLY A 79 11.96 -2.58 -5.90
CA GLY A 79 12.70 -3.45 -4.98
C GLY A 79 13.54 -4.49 -5.72
N ASN A 80 12.95 -5.13 -6.73
CA ASN A 80 13.65 -6.09 -7.59
C ASN A 80 14.81 -5.43 -8.36
N ALA A 81 14.54 -4.28 -9.01
CA ALA A 81 15.55 -3.55 -9.77
C ALA A 81 16.74 -3.08 -8.91
N LEU A 82 16.50 -2.69 -7.65
CA LEU A 82 17.56 -2.27 -6.72
C LEU A 82 18.36 -3.46 -6.16
N THR A 83 17.76 -4.64 -6.10
CA THR A 83 18.44 -5.87 -5.66
C THR A 83 19.36 -6.41 -6.75
N ASP A 84 18.94 -6.32 -8.01
CA ASP A 84 19.70 -6.76 -9.18
C ASP A 84 20.76 -5.75 -9.64
N ALA A 85 20.74 -4.52 -9.13
CA ALA A 85 21.70 -3.49 -9.51
C ALA A 85 23.10 -3.77 -8.92
N PRO A 86 24.19 -3.63 -9.69
CA PRO A 86 25.54 -3.76 -9.16
C PRO A 86 25.73 -2.70 -8.07
N ARG A 87 26.07 -3.15 -6.86
CA ARG A 87 26.42 -2.24 -5.77
C ARG A 87 27.67 -1.48 -6.20
N LEU A 88 27.52 -0.18 -6.44
CA LEU A 88 28.65 0.72 -6.64
C LEU A 88 29.42 0.78 -5.33
N GLU A 89 30.48 -0.04 -5.23
CA GLU A 89 31.46 0.07 -4.15
C GLU A 89 32.12 1.45 -4.25
N LYS A 90 32.04 2.22 -3.16
CA LYS A 90 32.80 3.45 -2.96
C LYS A 90 34.02 3.15 -2.10
#